data_AF-A0A2T0QB15-F1
#
_entry.id   AF-A0A2T0QB15-F1
#
_cell.length_a   1.000
_cell.length_b   1.000
_cell.length_c   1.000
_cell.angle_alpha   90.00
_cell.angle_beta   90.00
_cell.angle_gamma   90.00
#
_symmetry.space_group_name_H-M   'P 1'
#
loop_
_entity.id
_entity.type
_entity.pdbx_description
1 polymer ?
#
loop_
_entity_poly.entity_id
_entity_poly.type
_entity_poly.pdbx_seq_one_letter_code
_entity_poly.pdbx_strand_id
1 'polypeptide(L)'
;GRDVSVSAGRSLFASVRGAISMFAYQLGLKLVAAKGRVDIQAQSDQMALAALKDITVTSTDGKVVITASKEVWIGAGGSYIQINGSGIINGSPGVILEKGVSWDVPGPDSKRMPLSTMPQGNLKTTSLYPKSR
;
A
#
# COMPACT_ATOMS: atom_id res chain seq x y z
N GLY A 1 22.06 -28.18 -3.55
CA GLY A 1 20.78 -28.29 -4.28
C GLY A 1 20.61 -27.06 -5.14
N ARG A 2 20.01 -27.20 -6.33
CA ARG A 2 19.83 -26.06 -7.25
C ARG A 2 18.63 -25.20 -6.88
N ASP A 3 17.50 -25.84 -6.51
CA ASP A 3 16.24 -25.16 -6.22
C ASP A 3 15.46 -25.84 -5.08
N VAL A 4 14.57 -25.08 -4.43
CA VAL A 4 13.56 -25.57 -3.48
C VAL A 4 12.19 -25.06 -3.95
N SER A 5 11.19 -25.94 -4.01
CA SER A 5 9.82 -25.58 -4.37
C SER A 5 8.81 -26.11 -3.35
N VAL A 6 7.77 -25.33 -3.09
CA VAL A 6 6.66 -25.68 -2.20
C VAL A 6 5.36 -25.47 -2.96
N SER A 7 4.48 -26.48 -2.94
CA SER A 7 3.16 -26.41 -3.58
C SER A 7 2.09 -27.00 -2.66
N ALA A 8 0.88 -26.47 -2.73
CA ALA A 8 -0.27 -26.93 -1.94
C ALA A 8 -1.52 -26.99 -2.83
N GLY A 9 -2.28 -28.08 -2.74
CA GLY A 9 -3.47 -28.29 -3.59
C GLY A 9 -4.68 -27.43 -3.22
N ARG A 10 -4.69 -26.79 -2.04
CA ARG A 10 -5.81 -25.93 -1.59
C ARG A 10 -5.33 -24.63 -0.97
N SER A 11 -4.51 -24.70 0.07
CA SER A 11 -4.07 -23.52 0.81
C SER A 11 -2.72 -23.75 1.46
N LEU A 12 -1.92 -22.68 1.52
CA LEU A 12 -0.70 -22.60 2.31
C LEU A 12 -0.91 -21.50 3.36
N PHE A 13 -0.89 -21.87 4.63
CA PHE A 13 -0.91 -20.92 5.74
C PHE A 13 0.46 -20.92 6.42
N ALA A 14 1.07 -19.75 6.56
CA ALA A 14 2.33 -19.57 7.26
C ALA A 14 2.11 -18.58 8.41
N SER A 15 2.43 -18.98 9.64
CA SER A 15 2.31 -18.15 10.83
C SER A 15 3.51 -18.40 11.72
N VAL A 16 4.15 -17.33 12.19
CA VAL A 16 5.34 -17.39 13.04
C VAL A 16 5.17 -16.48 14.24
N ARG A 17 5.80 -16.83 15.37
CA ARG A 17 5.85 -15.96 16.55
C ARG A 17 6.93 -14.87 16.44
N GLY A 18 8.02 -15.18 15.74
CA GLY A 18 9.17 -14.29 15.58
C GLY A 18 9.05 -13.40 14.36
N ALA A 19 9.72 -13.77 13.27
CA ALA A 19 9.74 -13.01 12.03
C ALA A 19 9.81 -13.92 10.79
N ILE A 20 9.40 -13.40 9.64
CA ILE A 20 9.68 -13.96 8.32
C ILE A 20 10.63 -12.99 7.63
N SER A 21 11.75 -13.50 7.09
CA SER A 21 12.68 -12.72 6.26
C SER A 21 12.83 -13.40 4.89
N MET A 22 12.64 -12.63 3.83
CA MET A 22 12.75 -13.09 2.44
C MET A 22 13.78 -12.24 1.71
N PHE A 23 14.76 -12.89 1.09
CA PHE A 23 15.85 -12.21 0.41
C PHE A 23 16.21 -12.96 -0.88
N ALA A 24 16.37 -12.22 -1.98
CA ALA A 24 16.79 -12.74 -3.27
C ALA A 24 17.98 -11.92 -3.79
N TYR A 25 19.09 -12.60 -4.10
CA TYR A 25 20.35 -11.93 -4.44
C TYR A 25 20.46 -11.50 -5.91
N GLN A 26 20.00 -12.34 -6.86
CA GLN A 26 20.22 -12.11 -8.30
C GLN A 26 18.95 -11.82 -9.11
N LEU A 27 17.88 -12.58 -8.88
CA LEU A 27 16.70 -12.59 -9.76
C LEU A 27 15.50 -11.82 -9.19
N GLY A 28 15.60 -11.35 -7.94
CA GLY A 28 14.55 -10.60 -7.27
C GLY A 28 13.39 -11.45 -6.71
N LEU A 29 12.37 -10.78 -6.19
CA LEU A 29 11.16 -11.37 -5.62
C LEU A 29 9.95 -11.07 -6.51
N LYS A 30 9.09 -12.07 -6.72
CA LYS A 30 7.83 -11.93 -7.47
C LYS A 30 6.68 -12.50 -6.66
N LEU A 31 5.71 -11.65 -6.32
CA LEU A 31 4.50 -12.02 -5.60
C LEU A 31 3.31 -11.78 -6.52
N VAL A 32 2.58 -12.83 -6.89
CA VAL A 32 1.49 -12.76 -7.85
C VAL A 32 0.30 -13.59 -7.37
N ALA A 33 -0.90 -13.01 -7.42
CA ALA A 33 -2.16 -13.72 -7.29
C ALA A 33 -2.87 -13.69 -8.65
N ALA A 34 -3.11 -14.86 -9.26
CA ALA A 34 -3.80 -14.94 -10.55
C ALA A 34 -5.29 -14.57 -10.45
N LYS A 35 -5.89 -14.83 -9.29
CA LYS A 35 -7.25 -14.44 -8.91
C LYS A 35 -7.27 -14.11 -7.42
N GLY A 36 -8.21 -13.27 -7.01
CA GLY A 36 -8.38 -12.87 -5.62
C GLY A 36 -7.52 -11.66 -5.22
N ARG A 37 -7.77 -11.17 -4.01
CA ARG A 37 -7.12 -9.99 -3.44
C ARG A 37 -5.74 -10.34 -2.88
N VAL A 38 -4.75 -9.49 -3.15
CA VAL A 38 -3.51 -9.44 -2.37
C VAL A 38 -3.70 -8.41 -1.26
N ASP A 39 -3.39 -8.82 -0.03
CA ASP A 39 -3.46 -7.96 1.15
C ASP A 39 -2.13 -8.03 1.90
N ILE A 40 -1.55 -6.87 2.19
CA ILE A 40 -0.26 -6.72 2.88
C ILE A 40 -0.48 -5.66 3.96
N GLN A 41 -0.22 -6.01 5.22
CA GLN A 41 -0.48 -5.13 6.36
C GLN A 41 0.63 -5.24 7.41
N ALA A 42 0.99 -4.10 7.99
CA ALA A 42 1.69 -4.02 9.27
C ALA A 42 0.68 -3.46 10.29
N GLN A 43 0.08 -4.34 11.10
CA GLN A 43 -1.12 -3.98 11.89
C GLN A 43 -0.80 -3.16 13.15
N SER A 44 0.41 -3.25 13.65
CA SER A 44 0.86 -2.60 14.89
C SER A 44 2.15 -1.80 14.74
N ASP A 45 2.70 -1.73 13.52
CA ASP A 45 4.00 -1.13 13.26
C ASP A 45 4.04 -0.55 11.82
N GLN A 46 5.17 0.02 11.44
CA GLN A 46 5.40 0.64 10.15
C GLN A 46 5.49 -0.37 9.01
N MET A 47 4.98 0.02 7.84
CA MET A 47 5.32 -0.58 6.55
C MET A 47 6.29 0.33 5.79
N ALA A 48 7.38 -0.23 5.26
CA ALA A 48 8.35 0.49 4.44
C ALA A 48 8.48 -0.18 3.06
N LEU A 49 8.43 0.62 2.00
CA LEU A 49 8.65 0.21 0.61
C LEU A 49 9.71 1.13 0.02
N ALA A 50 10.82 0.57 -0.44
CA ALA A 50 11.94 1.32 -0.99
C ALA A 50 12.54 0.59 -2.19
N ALA A 51 12.97 1.36 -3.19
CA ALA A 51 13.68 0.86 -4.36
C ALA A 51 14.80 1.85 -4.74
N LEU A 52 15.91 1.34 -5.29
CA LEU A 52 16.98 2.19 -5.83
C LEU A 52 16.53 2.90 -7.12
N LYS A 53 15.65 2.25 -7.89
CA LYS A 53 15.03 2.79 -9.10
C LYS A 53 13.57 3.13 -8.80
N ASP A 54 12.70 2.99 -9.78
CA ASP A 54 11.32 3.42 -9.70
C ASP A 54 10.45 2.51 -8.82
N ILE A 55 9.47 3.11 -8.17
CA ILE A 55 8.31 2.42 -7.59
C ILE A 55 7.11 2.74 -8.47
N THR A 56 6.44 1.71 -9.00
CA THR A 56 5.24 1.87 -9.83
C THR A 56 4.02 1.31 -9.10
N VAL A 57 2.96 2.10 -9.00
CA VAL A 57 1.67 1.70 -8.43
C VAL A 57 0.58 1.95 -9.48
N THR A 58 -0.02 0.89 -10.00
CA THR A 58 -0.96 0.96 -11.12
C THR A 58 -2.24 0.20 -10.81
N SER A 59 -3.39 0.81 -11.15
CA SER A 59 -4.69 0.15 -11.21
C SER A 59 -5.23 0.28 -12.63
N THR A 60 -5.54 -0.84 -13.30
CA THR A 60 -5.93 -0.83 -14.72
C THR A 60 -7.40 -0.49 -14.94
N ASP A 61 -8.28 -0.96 -14.06
CA ASP A 61 -9.75 -0.82 -14.20
C ASP A 61 -10.40 -0.27 -12.91
N GLY A 62 -9.57 0.21 -11.98
CA GLY A 62 -10.00 0.62 -10.65
C GLY A 62 -9.46 1.98 -10.25
N LYS A 63 -9.16 2.13 -8.95
CA LYS A 63 -8.64 3.36 -8.36
C LYS A 63 -7.46 3.06 -7.45
N VAL A 64 -6.55 4.03 -7.35
CA VAL A 64 -5.52 4.07 -6.30
C VAL A 64 -6.05 4.96 -5.17
N VAL A 65 -6.09 4.42 -3.95
CA VAL A 65 -6.57 5.14 -2.76
C VAL A 65 -5.41 5.23 -1.77
N ILE A 66 -5.00 6.46 -1.45
CA ILE A 66 -3.97 6.76 -0.46
C ILE A 66 -4.62 7.61 0.62
N THR A 67 -4.70 7.07 1.83
CA THR A 67 -5.37 7.73 2.96
C THR A 67 -4.53 7.59 4.21
N ALA A 68 -4.49 8.65 5.02
CA ALA A 68 -3.82 8.64 6.32
C ALA A 68 -4.68 9.38 7.35
N SER A 69 -4.55 9.02 8.63
CA SER A 69 -5.21 9.73 9.73
C SER A 69 -4.55 11.06 10.07
N LYS A 70 -3.24 11.17 9.82
CA LYS A 70 -2.45 12.35 10.18
C LYS A 70 -2.07 13.17 8.97
N GLU A 71 -1.37 12.55 8.01
CA GLU A 71 -0.79 13.27 6.88
C GLU A 71 -0.50 12.35 5.69
N VAL A 72 -0.69 12.86 4.49
CA VAL A 72 -0.14 12.33 3.24
C VAL A 72 0.87 13.34 2.70
N TRP A 73 2.10 12.87 2.44
CA TRP A 73 3.19 13.67 1.88
C TRP A 73 3.71 13.05 0.59
N ILE A 74 3.69 13.82 -0.49
CA ILE A 74 4.15 13.39 -1.82
C ILE A 74 5.15 14.44 -2.30
N GLY A 75 6.42 14.08 -2.52
CA GLY A 75 7.42 15.07 -2.91
C GLY A 75 8.56 14.52 -3.76
N ALA A 76 9.17 15.41 -4.52
CA ALA A 76 10.30 15.14 -5.40
C ALA A 76 11.14 16.41 -5.59
N GLY A 77 12.47 16.30 -5.45
CA GLY A 77 13.40 17.40 -5.75
C GLY A 77 13.10 18.71 -5.01
N GLY A 78 12.54 18.64 -3.79
CA GLY A 78 12.14 19.81 -3.00
C GLY A 78 10.73 20.35 -3.26
N SER A 79 10.04 19.89 -4.31
CA SER A 79 8.61 20.15 -4.51
C SER A 79 7.76 19.11 -3.79
N TYR A 80 6.58 19.50 -3.30
CA TYR A 80 5.70 18.60 -2.55
C TYR A 80 4.22 19.00 -2.58
N ILE A 81 3.39 18.00 -2.30
CA ILE A 81 2.00 18.12 -1.92
C ILE A 81 1.84 17.51 -0.53
N GLN A 82 1.42 18.33 0.43
CA GLN A 82 1.08 17.91 1.79
C GLN A 82 -0.44 17.97 1.96
N ILE A 83 -1.02 16.92 2.53
CA ILE A 83 -2.45 16.85 2.84
C ILE A 83 -2.57 16.43 4.31
N ASN A 84 -3.16 17.29 5.13
CA ASN A 84 -3.38 17.00 6.56
C ASN A 84 -4.67 17.68 7.07
N GLY A 85 -4.90 17.61 8.38
CA GLY A 85 -6.10 18.17 9.02
C GLY A 85 -6.28 19.69 8.86
N SER A 86 -5.22 20.43 8.52
CA SER A 86 -5.26 21.88 8.31
C SER A 86 -5.53 22.28 6.85
N GLY A 87 -5.49 21.33 5.90
CA GLY A 87 -5.72 21.58 4.48
C GLY A 87 -4.68 20.94 3.57
N ILE A 88 -4.46 21.57 2.41
CA ILE A 88 -3.53 21.12 1.38
C ILE A 88 -2.48 22.21 1.12
N ILE A 89 -1.20 21.83 1.10
CA ILE A 89 -0.09 22.71 0.70
C ILE A 89 0.55 22.16 -0.56
N ASN A 90 0.62 22.98 -1.60
CA ASN A 90 1.40 22.73 -2.81
C ASN A 90 2.64 23.64 -2.79
N GLY A 91 3.81 23.07 -2.50
CA GLY A 91 5.05 23.82 -2.35
C GLY A 91 6.06 23.44 -3.41
N SER A 92 6.72 24.44 -4.02
CA SER A 92 7.83 24.22 -4.95
C SER A 92 8.86 25.34 -4.83
N PRO A 93 10.17 25.05 -4.93
CA PRO A 93 11.20 26.08 -5.11
C PRO A 93 11.17 26.72 -6.51
N GLY A 94 10.43 26.13 -7.46
CA GLY A 94 10.28 26.62 -8.82
C GLY A 94 8.84 27.04 -9.16
N VAL A 95 8.56 27.16 -10.45
CA VAL A 95 7.24 27.52 -10.97
C VAL A 95 6.27 26.36 -10.83
N ILE A 96 5.10 26.62 -10.24
CA ILE A 96 3.92 25.74 -10.36
C ILE A 96 3.17 26.15 -11.62
N LEU A 97 3.21 25.31 -12.66
CA LEU A 97 2.56 25.57 -13.94
C LEU A 97 1.28 24.73 -14.07
N GLU A 98 0.14 25.40 -14.04
CA GLU A 98 -1.17 24.78 -14.21
C GLU A 98 -1.70 25.03 -15.62
N LYS A 99 -2.05 23.95 -16.34
CA LYS A 99 -2.54 24.01 -17.73
C LYS A 99 -3.92 23.39 -17.81
N GLY A 100 -4.93 24.20 -18.14
CA GLY A 100 -6.31 23.76 -18.31
C GLY A 100 -7.13 24.78 -19.09
N VAL A 101 -8.31 24.37 -19.55
CA VAL A 101 -9.29 25.28 -20.21
C VAL A 101 -10.02 26.16 -19.20
N SER A 102 -10.11 25.73 -17.93
CA SER A 102 -10.72 26.48 -16.83
C SER A 102 -10.14 26.02 -15.48
N TRP A 103 -10.20 26.91 -14.48
CA TRP A 103 -9.90 26.61 -13.07
C TRP A 103 -10.85 27.43 -12.20
N ASP A 104 -11.76 26.74 -11.50
CA ASP A 104 -12.72 27.36 -10.58
C ASP A 104 -12.39 27.03 -9.11
N VAL A 105 -12.67 27.98 -8.21
CA VAL A 105 -12.53 27.82 -6.76
C VAL A 105 -13.88 28.15 -6.10
N PRO A 106 -14.87 27.23 -6.18
CA PRO A 106 -16.27 27.51 -5.82
C PRO A 106 -16.54 27.64 -4.31
N GLY A 107 -15.51 27.48 -3.48
CA GLY A 107 -15.61 27.41 -2.02
C GLY A 107 -15.12 26.07 -1.47
N PRO A 108 -15.02 25.94 -0.13
CA PRO A 108 -14.53 24.72 0.50
C PRO A 108 -15.56 23.57 0.39
N ASP A 109 -15.06 22.35 0.16
CA ASP A 109 -15.81 21.10 0.29
C ASP A 109 -15.05 20.16 1.24
N SER A 110 -15.76 19.21 1.86
CA SER A 110 -15.14 18.20 2.72
C SER A 110 -15.80 16.83 2.54
N LYS A 111 -14.98 15.80 2.36
CA LYS A 111 -15.42 14.40 2.32
C LYS A 111 -14.66 13.60 3.36
N ARG A 112 -15.38 12.98 4.29
CA ARG A 112 -14.78 12.02 5.22
C ARG A 112 -14.63 10.67 4.51
N MET A 113 -13.40 10.27 4.23
CA MET A 113 -13.13 8.87 3.90
C MET A 113 -13.00 8.10 5.22
N PRO A 114 -13.83 7.07 5.47
CA PRO A 114 -13.64 6.24 6.65
C PRO A 114 -12.30 5.54 6.53
N LEU A 115 -11.42 5.77 7.51
CA LEU A 115 -10.19 4.99 7.64
C LEU A 115 -10.58 3.59 8.11
N SER A 116 -10.07 2.57 7.42
CA SER A 116 -10.25 1.20 7.87
C SER A 116 -9.58 1.03 9.23
N THR A 117 -10.31 0.51 10.21
CA THR A 117 -9.70 0.06 11.47
C THR A 117 -8.82 -1.14 11.15
N MET A 118 -7.51 -1.05 11.42
CA MET A 118 -6.61 -2.19 11.25
C MET A 118 -7.10 -3.32 12.16
N PRO A 119 -7.34 -4.53 11.64
CA PRO A 119 -7.67 -5.67 12.48
C PRO A 119 -6.46 -5.95 13.39
N GLN A 120 -6.69 -6.16 14.69
CA GLN A 120 -5.64 -6.66 15.57
C GLN A 120 -5.58 -8.19 15.46
N GLY A 121 -4.59 -8.68 14.72
CA GLY A 121 -4.35 -10.11 14.55
C GLY A 121 -3.76 -10.72 15.81
N ASN A 122 -4.54 -11.55 16.51
CA ASN A 122 -3.99 -12.54 17.42
C ASN A 122 -3.56 -13.77 16.61
N LEU A 123 -2.36 -14.30 16.87
CA LEU A 123 -1.90 -15.58 16.30
C LEU A 123 -2.90 -16.69 16.67
N LYS A 124 -3.83 -16.99 15.76
CA LYS A 124 -4.71 -18.16 15.83
C LYS A 124 -4.25 -19.16 14.78
N THR A 125 -3.71 -20.29 15.22
CA THR A 125 -3.36 -21.47 14.40
C THR A 125 -4.60 -22.22 13.91
N THR A 126 -5.65 -21.52 13.45
CA THR A 126 -6.92 -22.14 13.05
C THR A 126 -7.32 -21.75 11.64
N SER A 127 -7.52 -22.77 10.81
CA SER A 127 -8.04 -22.73 9.43
C SER A 127 -9.17 -21.70 9.28
N LEU A 128 -8.92 -20.64 8.51
CA LEU A 128 -9.85 -19.53 8.26
C LEU A 128 -10.97 -19.86 7.26
N TYR A 129 -11.19 -21.13 6.93
CA TYR A 129 -12.35 -21.58 6.14
C TYR A 129 -13.11 -22.69 6.86
N PRO A 130 -14.45 -22.60 6.98
CA PRO A 130 -15.24 -23.71 7.48
C PRO A 130 -15.09 -24.89 6.51
N LYS A 131 -14.85 -26.08 7.05
CA LYS A 131 -14.90 -27.32 6.27
C LYS A 131 -16.32 -27.43 5.68
N SER A 132 -16.46 -27.26 4.38
CA SER A 132 -17.67 -27.72 3.69
C SER A 132 -17.77 -29.23 3.93
N ARG A 133 -18.91 -29.67 4.47
CA ARG A 133 -19.30 -31.08 4.48
C ARG A 133 -19.45 -31.59 3.05
#